data_AF-A0A8S8Z7E7-F1
#
_entry.id   AF-A0A8S8Z7E7-F1
#
_cell.length_a   1.000
_cell.length_b   1.000
_cell.length_c   1.000
_cell.angle_alpha   90.00
_cell.angle_beta   90.00
_cell.angle_gamma   90.00
#
_symmetry.space_group_name_H-M   'P 1'
#
loop_
_entity.id
_entity.type
_entity.pdbx_description
1 polymer ?
#
loop_
_entity_poly.entity_id
_entity_poly.type
_entity_poly.pdbx_seq_one_letter_code
_entity_poly.pdbx_strand_id
1 'polypeptide(L)'
;MSVRPRRCAAALSLGILVLMSLSPVLIDGLGGAGPARSASNRSTDCSAICINEMMPNADGSDQGVFPNGEWVELHNSGSVDVSLESWTLEDVGGWIHPIDSSTWVGFDQLPNPYVISADSYAVIAENEVGTLRLNNAGETLYLKDASGAIIHTVTTGEASNGISKIPTADSSADWVDSEENTPGAENSEGAGGGGGWGEETPYDLTRVMMMPSGAEATGLHVNSLGNLFVNAMHPDDDYYDATVGVVNGVDWNALPDVVPELDLSSSEWDVWHGIRVSHGDYPVLVQSGDALSEGGVAGGIYAADDGELLFTSQKPDFNAFVPLNPQGTRGYLYTTWESRPAGVSQLMIQWNSGPGGMGHPLGARCRTSAG
;
A
#
# COMPACT_ATOMS: atom_id res chain seq x y z
N MET A 1 -59.91 30.85 73.19
CA MET A 1 -60.62 31.15 71.93
C MET A 1 -59.87 30.42 70.82
N SER A 2 -60.28 29.21 70.42
CA SER A 2 -61.10 28.93 69.21
C SER A 2 -60.41 29.46 67.94
N VAL A 3 -60.03 28.72 66.89
CA VAL A 3 -60.65 27.59 66.17
C VAL A 3 -59.58 26.92 65.26
N ARG A 4 -59.58 25.58 65.13
CA ARG A 4 -59.00 24.79 63.98
C ARG A 4 -60.12 24.61 62.92
N PRO A 5 -59.91 24.28 61.61
CA PRO A 5 -59.00 23.20 61.15
C PRO A 5 -58.59 23.12 59.63
N ARG A 6 -57.91 21.99 59.29
CA ARG A 6 -57.81 21.20 58.01
C ARG A 6 -56.95 21.77 56.86
N ARG A 7 -55.76 21.19 56.62
CA ARG A 7 -55.40 20.02 55.76
C ARG A 7 -55.49 20.30 54.25
N CYS A 8 -54.34 20.38 53.56
CA CYS A 8 -53.93 19.43 52.49
C CYS A 8 -52.69 19.93 51.70
N ALA A 9 -51.78 18.97 51.47
CA ALA A 9 -50.88 18.74 50.33
C ALA A 9 -50.09 19.90 49.69
N ALA A 10 -48.77 19.72 49.55
CA ALA A 10 -48.14 19.41 48.25
C ALA A 10 -46.61 19.38 48.37
N ALA A 11 -46.01 18.45 47.62
CA ALA A 11 -44.58 18.25 47.45
C ALA A 11 -43.94 19.37 46.61
N LEU A 12 -42.63 19.58 46.74
CA LEU A 12 -41.69 19.41 45.63
C LEU A 12 -40.22 19.50 46.09
N SER A 13 -39.48 18.53 45.56
CA SER A 13 -38.04 18.27 45.40
C SER A 13 -37.06 19.45 45.37
N LEU A 14 -35.86 19.26 45.95
CA LEU A 14 -34.58 19.39 45.22
C LEU A 14 -33.41 18.75 45.99
N GLY A 15 -32.51 18.10 45.26
CA GLY A 15 -31.50 17.15 45.73
C GLY A 15 -30.27 17.74 46.46
N ILE A 16 -29.69 16.91 47.32
CA ILE A 16 -28.54 17.19 48.18
C ILE A 16 -27.25 16.60 47.57
N LEU A 17 -26.23 17.44 47.63
CA LEU A 17 -24.82 17.22 47.38
C LEU A 17 -24.16 16.31 48.46
N VAL A 18 -23.20 15.50 48.04
CA VAL A 18 -22.02 15.00 48.79
C VAL A 18 -22.28 14.10 50.01
N LEU A 19 -21.73 12.88 49.97
CA LEU A 19 -21.03 12.29 51.13
C LEU A 19 -20.31 10.97 50.77
N MET A 20 -19.15 10.83 51.41
CA MET A 20 -18.43 9.60 51.78
C MET A 20 -17.27 9.16 50.89
N SER A 21 -16.15 9.86 51.14
CA SER A 21 -14.87 9.24 51.49
C SER A 21 -15.01 7.94 52.29
N LEU A 22 -14.24 6.91 51.90
CA LEU A 22 -13.44 6.02 52.77
C LEU A 22 -12.74 4.97 51.89
N SER A 23 -11.44 5.14 51.63
CA SER A 23 -10.58 4.11 51.04
C SER A 23 -9.95 3.26 52.16
N PRO A 24 -9.78 1.95 51.99
CA PRO A 24 -8.68 1.23 52.63
C PRO A 24 -7.52 1.07 51.63
N VAL A 25 -6.33 1.45 52.08
CA VAL A 25 -5.05 1.08 51.47
C VAL A 25 -4.70 -0.33 51.93
N LEU A 26 -4.45 -1.23 50.99
CA LEU A 26 -3.60 -2.41 51.18
C LEU A 26 -2.63 -2.50 50.01
N ILE A 27 -1.34 -2.58 50.35
CA ILE A 27 -0.17 -2.73 49.48
C ILE A 27 0.25 -4.22 49.50
N ASP A 28 0.93 -4.65 48.42
CA ASP A 28 1.52 -5.96 48.06
C ASP A 28 0.61 -6.87 47.23
N GLY A 29 0.95 -7.31 46.01
CA GLY A 29 2.18 -7.17 45.22
C GLY A 29 1.98 -7.84 43.85
N LEU A 30 2.84 -7.45 42.92
CA LEU A 30 3.02 -7.85 41.51
C LEU A 30 2.38 -9.18 41.03
N GLY A 31 1.70 -9.09 39.87
CA GLY A 31 1.56 -10.20 38.92
C GLY A 31 0.15 -10.77 38.77
N GLY A 32 -0.56 -10.36 37.72
CA GLY A 32 -1.81 -10.99 37.30
C GLY A 32 -2.69 -10.01 36.56
N ALA A 33 -2.49 -9.91 35.25
CA ALA A 33 -3.47 -9.32 34.35
C ALA A 33 -4.83 -9.98 34.61
N GLY A 34 -5.76 -9.22 35.20
CA GLY A 34 -7.16 -9.59 35.13
C GLY A 34 -7.55 -9.60 33.65
N PRO A 35 -8.32 -10.58 33.16
CA PRO A 35 -8.71 -10.62 31.77
C PRO A 35 -9.56 -9.38 31.48
N ALA A 36 -8.95 -8.41 30.82
CA ALA A 36 -9.69 -7.46 30.02
C ALA A 36 -10.53 -8.30 29.06
N ARG A 37 -11.85 -8.15 29.14
CA ARG A 37 -12.75 -8.68 28.12
C ARG A 37 -12.40 -7.96 26.81
N SER A 38 -11.47 -8.55 26.06
CA SER A 38 -11.25 -8.21 24.66
C SER A 38 -12.49 -8.68 23.92
N ALA A 39 -13.22 -7.76 23.30
CA ALA A 39 -14.22 -8.15 22.31
C ALA A 39 -13.48 -8.88 21.18
N SER A 40 -14.00 -10.04 20.81
CA SER A 40 -13.35 -11.10 20.06
C SER A 40 -13.63 -11.03 18.56
N ASN A 41 -13.65 -9.84 17.96
CA ASN A 41 -13.81 -9.72 16.52
C ASN A 41 -12.44 -9.44 15.95
N ARG A 42 -11.68 -10.51 15.77
CA ARG A 42 -10.52 -10.54 14.90
C ARG A 42 -10.98 -11.01 13.53
N SER A 43 -10.17 -10.77 12.50
CA SER A 43 -10.35 -11.43 11.21
C SER A 43 -10.59 -12.93 11.41
N THR A 44 -11.43 -13.52 10.58
CA THR A 44 -11.79 -14.93 10.68
C THR A 44 -11.23 -15.70 9.50
N ASP A 45 -10.82 -16.95 9.73
CA ASP A 45 -10.60 -17.88 8.61
C ASP A 45 -11.81 -17.91 7.68
N CYS A 46 -11.52 -17.97 6.39
CA CYS A 46 -12.53 -18.08 5.35
C CYS A 46 -12.16 -19.19 4.37
N SER A 47 -13.19 -19.81 3.79
CA SER A 47 -13.04 -20.82 2.76
C SER A 47 -14.08 -20.60 1.67
N ALA A 48 -13.67 -20.74 0.41
CA ALA A 48 -14.46 -20.43 -0.79
C ALA A 48 -14.60 -18.93 -1.09
N ILE A 49 -15.63 -18.25 -0.58
CA ILE A 49 -15.87 -16.82 -0.89
C ILE A 49 -15.38 -15.96 0.26
N CYS A 50 -14.29 -15.24 0.02
CA CYS A 50 -13.63 -14.43 1.03
C CYS A 50 -13.54 -12.98 0.56
N ILE A 51 -13.54 -12.06 1.53
CA ILE A 51 -12.99 -10.72 1.28
C ILE A 51 -11.49 -10.91 1.06
N ASN A 52 -10.95 -10.32 0.00
CA ASN A 52 -9.57 -10.49 -0.43
C ASN A 52 -8.73 -9.22 -0.29
N GLU A 53 -9.32 -8.07 -0.61
CA GLU A 53 -8.67 -6.76 -0.58
C GLU A 53 -9.75 -5.70 -0.32
N MET A 54 -9.42 -4.56 0.29
CA MET A 54 -10.35 -3.43 0.33
C MET A 54 -9.64 -2.09 0.41
N MET A 55 -10.27 -1.03 -0.10
CA MET A 55 -9.77 0.34 -0.09
C MET A 55 -10.61 1.21 0.86
N PRO A 56 -10.25 1.34 2.15
CA PRO A 56 -11.01 2.16 3.09
C PRO A 56 -10.82 3.66 2.85
N ASN A 57 -9.60 4.07 2.49
CA ASN A 57 -9.22 5.48 2.40
C ASN A 57 -8.81 5.84 0.97
N ALA A 58 -9.79 5.94 0.07
CA ALA A 58 -9.53 6.16 -1.35
C ALA A 58 -8.88 7.54 -1.63
N ASP A 59 -8.10 7.65 -2.71
CA ASP A 59 -7.50 8.92 -3.17
C ASP A 59 -8.55 9.97 -3.55
N GLY A 60 -9.69 9.52 -4.06
CA GLY A 60 -10.80 10.38 -4.45
C GLY A 60 -11.79 10.58 -3.32
N SER A 61 -13.07 10.70 -3.66
CA SER A 61 -14.11 10.72 -2.64
C SER A 61 -14.38 9.31 -2.18
N ASP A 62 -14.53 9.08 -0.88
CA ASP A 62 -14.97 7.77 -0.34
C ASP A 62 -16.23 7.25 -1.04
N GLN A 63 -17.15 8.17 -1.39
CA GLN A 63 -18.39 7.88 -2.12
C GLN A 63 -18.24 7.82 -3.64
N GLY A 64 -17.02 7.89 -4.15
CA GLY A 64 -16.70 8.01 -5.56
C GLY A 64 -16.97 6.74 -6.35
N VAL A 65 -16.87 6.88 -7.67
CA VAL A 65 -16.90 5.75 -8.60
C VAL A 65 -15.54 5.07 -8.63
N PHE A 66 -15.53 3.74 -8.66
CA PHE A 66 -14.32 2.94 -8.84
C PHE A 66 -13.49 3.43 -10.06
N PRO A 67 -12.15 3.55 -9.95
CA PRO A 67 -11.31 3.16 -8.81
C PRO A 67 -11.10 4.27 -7.77
N ASN A 68 -11.71 5.44 -7.92
CA ASN A 68 -11.42 6.62 -7.09
C ASN A 68 -12.27 6.72 -5.81
N GLY A 69 -13.07 5.70 -5.50
CA GLY A 69 -13.86 5.62 -4.25
C GLY A 69 -13.58 4.35 -3.48
N GLU A 70 -14.28 4.15 -2.36
CA GLU A 70 -14.13 2.94 -1.55
C GLU A 70 -14.61 1.70 -2.32
N TRP A 71 -13.92 0.59 -2.10
CA TRP A 71 -14.29 -0.70 -2.67
C TRP A 71 -13.78 -1.85 -1.81
N VAL A 72 -14.40 -3.00 -2.00
CA VAL A 72 -14.07 -4.27 -1.37
C VAL A 72 -14.02 -5.32 -2.45
N GLU A 73 -12.96 -6.10 -2.49
CA GLU A 73 -12.82 -7.22 -3.38
C GLU A 73 -13.18 -8.53 -2.69
N LEU A 74 -13.89 -9.38 -3.42
CA LEU A 74 -14.13 -10.76 -3.06
C LEU A 74 -13.33 -11.69 -3.96
N HIS A 75 -12.74 -12.75 -3.39
CA HIS A 75 -12.11 -13.85 -4.13
C HIS A 75 -12.88 -15.14 -3.91
N ASN A 76 -13.14 -15.87 -4.99
CA ASN A 76 -13.64 -17.24 -4.94
C ASN A 76 -12.48 -18.23 -5.03
N SER A 77 -11.86 -18.55 -3.90
CA SER A 77 -10.84 -19.60 -3.77
C SER A 77 -11.36 -21.03 -4.00
N GLY A 78 -12.67 -21.18 -4.23
CA GLY A 78 -13.31 -22.47 -4.51
C GLY A 78 -13.09 -22.94 -5.95
N SER A 79 -13.40 -24.23 -6.19
CA SER A 79 -13.31 -24.87 -7.51
C SER A 79 -14.62 -24.84 -8.30
N VAL A 80 -15.64 -24.13 -7.81
CA VAL A 80 -16.97 -24.04 -8.43
C VAL A 80 -17.46 -22.60 -8.44
N ASP A 81 -18.26 -22.27 -9.45
CA ASP A 81 -18.96 -21.00 -9.54
C ASP A 81 -19.96 -20.83 -8.39
N VAL A 82 -20.03 -19.62 -7.83
CA VAL A 82 -20.91 -19.29 -6.70
C VAL A 82 -21.79 -18.10 -7.06
N SER A 83 -23.09 -18.20 -6.75
CA SER A 83 -24.00 -17.05 -6.84
C SER A 83 -23.91 -16.21 -5.57
N LEU A 84 -23.65 -14.91 -5.76
CA LEU A 84 -23.66 -13.87 -4.73
C LEU A 84 -24.99 -13.10 -4.70
N GLU A 85 -26.05 -13.63 -5.33
CA GLU A 85 -27.35 -12.99 -5.34
C GLU A 85 -27.85 -12.77 -3.90
N SER A 86 -28.21 -11.52 -3.57
CA SER A 86 -28.64 -11.09 -2.23
C SER A 86 -27.56 -11.17 -1.14
N TRP A 87 -26.28 -11.33 -1.48
CA TRP A 87 -25.19 -11.17 -0.53
C TRP A 87 -24.94 -9.68 -0.24
N THR A 88 -24.35 -9.40 0.91
CA THR A 88 -24.11 -8.02 1.37
C THR A 88 -22.81 -7.89 2.15
N LEU A 89 -22.24 -6.69 2.13
CA LEU A 89 -21.23 -6.24 3.07
C LEU A 89 -21.90 -5.42 4.17
N GLU A 90 -21.50 -5.61 5.42
CA GLU A 90 -22.03 -4.85 6.55
C GLU A 90 -20.90 -4.41 7.48
N ASP A 91 -20.83 -3.11 7.82
CA ASP A 91 -19.86 -2.60 8.78
C ASP A 91 -20.32 -2.83 10.24
N VAL A 92 -19.45 -2.55 11.21
CA VAL A 92 -19.81 -2.62 12.64
C VAL A 92 -20.87 -1.59 13.06
N GLY A 93 -21.04 -0.53 12.27
CA GLY A 93 -22.09 0.47 12.42
C GLY A 93 -23.49 -0.01 11.98
N GLY A 94 -23.57 -1.14 11.27
CA GLY A 94 -24.80 -1.71 10.71
C GLY A 94 -25.23 -1.12 9.36
N TRP A 95 -24.33 -0.44 8.66
CA TRP A 95 -24.53 -0.01 7.27
C TRP A 95 -24.39 -1.20 6.34
N ILE A 96 -25.41 -1.42 5.51
CA ILE A 96 -25.49 -2.58 4.61
C ILE A 96 -25.26 -2.11 3.18
N HIS A 97 -24.19 -2.60 2.56
CA HIS A 97 -23.85 -2.38 1.16
C HIS A 97 -24.21 -3.63 0.34
N PRO A 98 -25.11 -3.53 -0.67
CA PRO A 98 -25.55 -4.69 -1.45
C PRO A 98 -24.50 -5.13 -2.46
N ILE A 99 -24.48 -6.42 -2.80
CA ILE A 99 -23.73 -6.95 -3.95
C ILE A 99 -24.71 -7.10 -5.11
N ASP A 100 -24.79 -6.10 -5.98
CA ASP A 100 -25.71 -6.08 -7.11
C ASP A 100 -25.18 -5.31 -8.32
N SER A 101 -26.03 -5.12 -9.34
CA SER A 101 -25.66 -4.46 -10.60
C SER A 101 -25.21 -3.01 -10.47
N SER A 102 -25.49 -2.34 -9.34
CA SER A 102 -25.09 -0.97 -9.08
C SER A 102 -23.72 -0.85 -8.39
N THR A 103 -23.32 -1.89 -7.66
CA THR A 103 -22.09 -1.89 -6.83
C THR A 103 -21.00 -2.79 -7.40
N TRP A 104 -21.35 -3.87 -8.08
CA TRP A 104 -20.39 -4.77 -8.71
C TRP A 104 -19.83 -4.16 -10.00
N VAL A 105 -18.53 -3.85 -9.98
CA VAL A 105 -17.80 -3.33 -11.14
C VAL A 105 -17.78 -4.37 -12.28
N GLY A 106 -18.26 -3.97 -13.47
CA GLY A 106 -18.32 -4.85 -14.64
C GLY A 106 -19.45 -5.89 -14.60
N PHE A 107 -20.50 -5.67 -13.78
CA PHE A 107 -21.62 -6.60 -13.67
C PHE A 107 -22.27 -6.97 -15.01
N ASP A 108 -22.34 -6.02 -15.95
CA ASP A 108 -22.90 -6.22 -17.29
C ASP A 108 -22.05 -7.14 -18.19
N GLN A 109 -20.80 -7.39 -17.79
CA GLN A 109 -19.85 -8.26 -18.49
C GLN A 109 -19.86 -9.70 -17.95
N LEU A 110 -20.59 -9.96 -16.86
CA LEU A 110 -20.66 -11.30 -16.26
C LEU A 110 -21.35 -12.30 -17.20
N PRO A 111 -20.80 -13.52 -17.39
CA PRO A 111 -21.47 -14.57 -18.16
C PRO A 111 -22.85 -14.93 -17.60
N ASN A 112 -22.97 -14.91 -16.26
CA ASN A 112 -24.20 -15.13 -15.52
C ASN A 112 -24.32 -14.04 -14.45
N PRO A 113 -25.43 -13.29 -14.37
CA PRO A 113 -25.62 -12.27 -13.35
C PRO A 113 -25.41 -12.81 -11.93
N TYR A 114 -24.74 -12.04 -11.08
CA TYR A 114 -24.41 -12.38 -9.69
C TYR A 114 -23.46 -13.57 -9.49
N VAL A 115 -22.96 -14.22 -10.54
CA VAL A 115 -22.10 -15.40 -10.40
C VAL A 115 -20.64 -14.99 -10.47
N ILE A 116 -19.90 -15.29 -9.42
CA ILE A 116 -18.43 -15.26 -9.42
C ILE A 116 -17.91 -16.64 -9.82
N SER A 117 -17.06 -16.70 -10.83
CA SER A 117 -16.47 -17.96 -11.30
C SER A 117 -15.47 -18.52 -10.27
N ALA A 118 -15.19 -19.81 -10.37
CA ALA A 118 -14.09 -20.43 -9.62
C ALA A 118 -12.77 -19.68 -9.87
N ASP A 119 -11.98 -19.48 -8.80
CA ASP A 119 -10.67 -18.83 -8.83
C ASP A 119 -10.69 -17.44 -9.51
N SER A 120 -11.74 -16.67 -9.25
CA SER A 120 -11.96 -15.34 -9.83
C SER A 120 -12.26 -14.30 -8.74
N TYR A 121 -12.15 -13.03 -9.13
CA TYR A 121 -12.31 -11.87 -8.25
C TYR A 121 -13.55 -11.06 -8.63
N ALA A 122 -14.13 -10.37 -7.65
CA ALA A 122 -15.23 -9.45 -7.83
C ALA A 122 -15.03 -8.18 -7.00
N VAL A 123 -14.95 -7.04 -7.67
CA VAL A 123 -14.84 -5.73 -7.02
C VAL A 123 -16.23 -5.14 -6.78
N ILE A 124 -16.53 -4.91 -5.51
CA ILE A 124 -17.79 -4.31 -5.02
C ILE A 124 -17.46 -2.90 -4.53
N ALA A 125 -17.92 -1.89 -5.26
CA ALA A 125 -17.54 -0.51 -5.04
C ALA A 125 -18.71 0.35 -4.56
N GLU A 126 -18.39 1.41 -3.82
CA GLU A 126 -19.37 2.35 -3.29
C GLU A 126 -20.18 3.03 -4.40
N ASN A 127 -19.54 3.42 -5.52
CA ASN A 127 -20.18 3.87 -6.76
C ASN A 127 -21.36 4.83 -6.56
N GLU A 128 -21.17 5.82 -5.67
CA GLU A 128 -22.16 6.85 -5.33
C GLU A 128 -23.47 6.31 -4.70
N VAL A 129 -23.53 5.06 -4.26
CA VAL A 129 -24.72 4.43 -3.67
C VAL A 129 -25.00 4.96 -2.26
N GLY A 130 -23.95 5.28 -1.49
CA GLY A 130 -24.07 5.90 -0.17
C GLY A 130 -24.06 4.93 1.00
N THR A 131 -23.71 3.67 0.79
CA THR A 131 -23.97 2.56 1.74
C THR A 131 -22.72 1.79 2.18
N LEU A 132 -21.65 1.80 1.41
CA LEU A 132 -20.32 1.38 1.85
C LEU A 132 -19.74 2.52 2.71
N ARG A 133 -19.35 2.19 3.94
CA ARG A 133 -18.92 3.16 4.96
C ARG A 133 -17.69 2.62 5.66
N LEU A 134 -16.61 2.45 4.91
CA LEU A 134 -15.36 1.96 5.50
C LEU A 134 -14.75 3.05 6.40
N ASN A 135 -14.16 2.63 7.51
CA ASN A 135 -13.62 3.53 8.53
C ASN A 135 -12.09 3.62 8.42
N ASN A 136 -11.57 4.81 8.07
CA ASN A 136 -10.14 5.04 7.91
C ASN A 136 -9.31 4.82 9.18
N ALA A 137 -9.90 4.95 10.37
CA ALA A 137 -9.19 4.74 11.64
C ALA A 137 -9.08 3.24 12.03
N GLY A 138 -9.71 2.35 11.28
CA GLY A 138 -9.84 0.94 11.58
C GLY A 138 -11.26 0.46 11.33
N GLU A 139 -11.39 -0.66 10.62
CA GLU A 139 -12.67 -1.22 10.18
C GLU A 139 -12.92 -2.60 10.81
N THR A 140 -14.20 -2.96 10.95
CA THR A 140 -14.66 -4.35 11.08
C THR A 140 -15.80 -4.58 10.08
N LEU A 141 -15.48 -5.32 9.02
CA LEU A 141 -16.39 -5.57 7.90
C LEU A 141 -16.85 -7.04 7.90
N TYR A 142 -18.15 -7.24 7.68
CA TYR A 142 -18.78 -8.56 7.57
C TYR A 142 -19.23 -8.81 6.13
N LEU A 143 -18.78 -9.92 5.55
CA LEU A 143 -19.41 -10.50 4.37
C LEU A 143 -20.55 -11.41 4.81
N LYS A 144 -21.76 -11.19 4.30
CA LYS A 144 -22.94 -11.98 4.64
C LYS A 144 -23.58 -12.60 3.40
N ASP A 145 -24.00 -13.85 3.53
CA ASP A 145 -24.75 -14.55 2.49
C ASP A 145 -26.22 -14.11 2.43
N ALA A 146 -26.97 -14.66 1.46
CA ALA A 146 -28.38 -14.37 1.27
C ALA A 146 -29.29 -14.73 2.47
N SER A 147 -28.82 -15.55 3.42
CA SER A 147 -29.53 -15.87 4.66
C SER A 147 -29.22 -14.90 5.80
N GLY A 148 -28.24 -14.00 5.61
CA GLY A 148 -27.70 -13.11 6.61
C GLY A 148 -26.62 -13.76 7.48
N ALA A 149 -26.14 -14.96 7.14
CA ALA A 149 -25.06 -15.61 7.85
C ALA A 149 -23.73 -14.93 7.50
N ILE A 150 -22.90 -14.65 8.51
CA ILE A 150 -21.57 -14.10 8.32
C ILE A 150 -20.67 -15.19 7.74
N ILE A 151 -20.13 -14.95 6.55
CA ILE A 151 -19.21 -15.83 5.82
C ILE A 151 -17.76 -15.47 6.15
N HIS A 152 -17.46 -14.18 6.24
CA HIS A 152 -16.12 -13.68 6.54
C HIS A 152 -16.20 -12.39 7.36
N THR A 153 -15.32 -12.26 8.34
CA THR A 153 -15.10 -11.02 9.09
C THR A 153 -13.67 -10.56 8.85
N VAL A 154 -13.50 -9.28 8.52
CA VAL A 154 -12.19 -8.64 8.35
C VAL A 154 -12.08 -7.51 9.37
N THR A 155 -10.93 -7.39 10.02
CA THR A 155 -10.58 -6.23 10.84
C THR A 155 -9.33 -5.54 10.33
N THR A 156 -9.27 -4.21 10.47
CA THR A 156 -8.09 -3.42 10.05
C THR A 156 -7.68 -2.42 11.13
N GLY A 157 -6.42 -2.00 11.06
CA GLY A 157 -5.96 -0.76 11.67
C GLY A 157 -6.25 0.47 10.79
N GLU A 158 -5.60 1.58 11.14
CA GLU A 158 -5.63 2.83 10.38
C GLU A 158 -5.21 2.61 8.93
N ALA A 159 -5.99 3.15 7.99
CA ALA A 159 -5.80 3.01 6.56
C ALA A 159 -5.05 4.21 5.97
N SER A 160 -3.95 3.92 5.27
CA SER A 160 -3.20 4.91 4.51
C SER A 160 -4.01 5.40 3.31
N ASN A 161 -3.87 6.67 2.95
CA ASN A 161 -4.61 7.24 1.83
C ASN A 161 -4.12 6.64 0.50
N GLY A 162 -5.06 6.19 -0.33
CA GLY A 162 -4.79 5.59 -1.64
C GLY A 162 -4.26 4.16 -1.59
N ILE A 163 -4.15 3.54 -0.41
CA ILE A 163 -3.56 2.20 -0.23
C ILE A 163 -4.63 1.24 0.32
N SER A 164 -4.74 0.07 -0.31
CA SER A 164 -5.68 -0.97 0.08
C SER A 164 -5.18 -1.76 1.29
N LYS A 165 -6.06 -2.55 1.87
CA LYS A 165 -5.82 -3.46 2.98
C LYS A 165 -5.92 -4.90 2.47
N ILE A 166 -4.96 -5.72 2.89
CA ILE A 166 -4.88 -7.15 2.53
C ILE A 166 -4.60 -8.02 3.77
N PRO A 167 -4.95 -9.32 3.73
CA PRO A 167 -4.71 -10.23 4.85
C PRO A 167 -3.20 -10.43 5.10
N THR A 168 -2.85 -10.72 6.35
CA THR A 168 -1.50 -11.18 6.71
C THR A 168 -1.42 -12.71 6.68
N ALA A 169 -0.22 -13.26 6.87
CA ALA A 169 -0.02 -14.71 7.05
C ALA A 169 -0.80 -15.28 8.26
N ASP A 170 -1.08 -14.47 9.28
CA ASP A 170 -2.04 -14.80 10.34
C ASP A 170 -3.44 -14.33 9.89
N SER A 171 -4.26 -15.29 9.48
CA SER A 171 -5.66 -15.07 9.08
C SER A 171 -6.54 -14.48 10.18
N SER A 172 -6.08 -14.51 11.44
CA SER A 172 -6.75 -13.91 12.59
C SER A 172 -6.19 -12.55 13.02
N ALA A 173 -5.20 -12.02 12.30
CA ALA A 173 -4.68 -10.69 12.56
C ALA A 173 -5.49 -9.60 11.85
N ASP A 174 -5.28 -8.35 12.29
CA ASP A 174 -5.78 -7.20 11.55
C ASP A 174 -5.04 -7.12 10.21
N TRP A 175 -5.78 -6.79 9.16
CA TRP A 175 -5.22 -6.59 7.83
C TRP A 175 -4.32 -5.36 7.79
N VAL A 176 -3.32 -5.43 6.92
CA VAL A 176 -2.23 -4.46 6.78
C VAL A 176 -2.34 -3.73 5.46
N ASP A 177 -1.66 -2.60 5.34
CA ASP A 177 -1.55 -1.91 4.05
C ASP A 177 -0.86 -2.83 3.02
N SER A 178 -1.40 -2.84 1.81
CA SER A 178 -0.80 -3.53 0.66
C SER A 178 0.44 -2.79 0.17
N GLU A 179 1.36 -3.50 -0.47
CA GLU A 179 2.43 -2.85 -1.25
C GLU A 179 1.91 -2.27 -2.57
N GLU A 180 0.93 -2.92 -3.19
CA GLU A 180 0.27 -2.48 -4.40
C GLU A 180 -1.23 -2.76 -4.33
N ASN A 181 -2.04 -1.84 -4.88
CA ASN A 181 -3.48 -2.10 -5.05
C ASN A 181 -3.70 -3.07 -6.21
N THR A 182 -4.35 -4.20 -5.95
CA THR A 182 -4.50 -5.30 -6.91
C THR A 182 -5.96 -5.64 -7.29
N PRO A 183 -6.86 -4.65 -7.51
CA PRO A 183 -8.25 -4.96 -7.80
C PRO A 183 -8.41 -5.76 -9.10
N GLY A 184 -9.02 -6.92 -8.98
CA GLY A 184 -9.26 -7.92 -10.01
C GLY A 184 -8.18 -8.99 -10.13
N ALA A 185 -7.19 -9.01 -9.24
CA ALA A 185 -6.01 -9.88 -9.32
C ALA A 185 -5.57 -10.42 -7.94
N GLU A 186 -4.55 -11.29 -7.96
CA GLU A 186 -3.95 -11.82 -6.73
C GLU A 186 -3.16 -10.71 -6.00
N ASN A 187 -3.25 -10.69 -4.67
CA ASN A 187 -2.57 -9.70 -3.83
C ASN A 187 -1.04 -9.88 -3.87
N SER A 188 -0.33 -8.76 -3.96
CA SER A 188 1.10 -8.68 -3.65
C SER A 188 1.28 -8.76 -2.13
N GLU A 189 2.27 -9.52 -1.62
CA GLU A 189 2.44 -9.74 -0.17
C GLU A 189 2.50 -8.42 0.62
N GLY A 190 1.67 -8.27 1.65
CA GLY A 190 1.66 -7.09 2.50
C GLY A 190 2.80 -7.14 3.52
N ALA A 191 3.67 -6.14 3.52
CA ALA A 191 4.63 -5.93 4.59
C ALA A 191 3.90 -5.63 5.90
N GLY A 192 3.51 -6.67 6.62
CA GLY A 192 3.05 -6.55 7.99
C GLY A 192 4.16 -5.97 8.84
N GLY A 193 3.99 -4.70 9.23
CA GLY A 193 4.77 -4.02 10.27
C GLY A 193 4.62 -4.73 11.61
N GLY A 194 5.31 -5.85 11.75
CA GLY A 194 5.42 -6.64 12.96
C GLY A 194 6.87 -7.05 13.11
N GLY A 195 7.63 -6.26 13.88
CA GLY A 195 8.99 -6.61 14.29
C GLY A 195 9.01 -7.94 15.04
N GLY A 196 9.16 -9.02 14.29
CA GLY A 196 9.43 -10.37 14.77
C GLY A 196 10.73 -10.83 14.13
N TRP A 197 11.81 -10.76 14.88
CA TRP A 197 13.10 -11.32 14.48
C TRP A 197 12.95 -12.83 14.25
N GLY A 198 12.80 -13.26 13.00
CA GLY A 198 12.94 -14.67 12.64
C GLY A 198 12.02 -15.27 11.57
N GLU A 199 11.48 -14.51 10.61
CA GLU A 199 10.90 -15.12 9.40
C GLU A 199 11.96 -15.21 8.30
N GLU A 200 12.48 -16.42 8.11
CA GLU A 200 13.27 -16.77 6.93
C GLU A 200 12.39 -16.61 5.69
N THR A 201 12.95 -15.98 4.65
CA THR A 201 12.38 -15.96 3.30
C THR A 201 11.92 -17.38 2.91
N PRO A 202 10.75 -17.53 2.25
CA PRO A 202 10.32 -18.82 1.70
C PRO A 202 11.50 -19.51 0.99
N TYR A 203 11.69 -20.82 1.19
CA TYR A 203 12.89 -21.55 0.76
C TYR A 203 13.26 -21.44 -0.73
N ASP A 204 12.39 -20.87 -1.56
CA ASP A 204 12.56 -20.69 -3.00
C ASP A 204 12.74 -19.22 -3.45
N LEU A 205 12.68 -18.24 -2.54
CA LEU A 205 12.91 -16.82 -2.85
C LEU A 205 14.25 -16.34 -2.29
N THR A 206 15.06 -15.73 -3.15
CA THR A 206 16.33 -15.08 -2.75
C THR A 206 16.12 -13.58 -2.68
N ARG A 207 16.27 -12.98 -1.49
CA ARG A 207 16.30 -11.52 -1.35
C ARG A 207 17.56 -10.98 -2.00
N VAL A 208 17.42 -10.25 -3.11
CA VAL A 208 18.58 -9.70 -3.86
C VAL A 208 18.75 -8.20 -3.70
N MET A 209 17.72 -7.51 -3.22
CA MET A 209 17.70 -6.06 -3.08
C MET A 209 16.81 -5.63 -1.93
N MET A 210 17.14 -4.49 -1.33
CA MET A 210 16.33 -3.76 -0.36
C MET A 210 16.24 -2.31 -0.80
N MET A 211 15.05 -1.73 -0.69
CA MET A 211 14.78 -0.31 -0.94
C MET A 211 14.73 0.48 0.37
N PRO A 212 14.95 1.81 0.33
CA PRO A 212 14.65 2.68 1.47
C PRO A 212 13.17 2.59 1.85
N SER A 213 12.88 2.88 3.12
CA SER A 213 11.55 2.94 3.69
C SER A 213 10.64 3.83 2.84
N GLY A 214 9.42 3.35 2.63
CA GLY A 214 8.41 4.01 1.80
C GLY A 214 8.63 3.90 0.29
N ALA A 215 9.80 3.44 -0.17
CA ALA A 215 10.11 3.45 -1.59
C ALA A 215 9.60 2.23 -2.34
N GLU A 216 9.04 2.48 -3.52
CA GLU A 216 8.67 1.48 -4.50
C GLU A 216 9.87 1.17 -5.41
N ALA A 217 10.03 -0.11 -5.77
CA ALA A 217 11.04 -0.56 -6.73
C ALA A 217 10.51 -0.47 -8.16
N THR A 218 10.86 0.60 -8.88
CA THR A 218 10.32 0.87 -10.22
C THR A 218 11.42 0.87 -11.28
N GLY A 219 11.04 1.00 -12.55
CA GLY A 219 11.99 1.21 -13.65
C GLY A 219 12.93 0.04 -13.89
N LEU A 220 12.52 -1.18 -13.52
CA LEU A 220 13.31 -2.40 -13.71
C LEU A 220 13.60 -2.63 -15.20
N HIS A 221 14.87 -2.57 -15.58
CA HIS A 221 15.30 -2.81 -16.95
C HIS A 221 16.71 -3.40 -17.00
N VAL A 222 16.89 -4.56 -17.65
CA VAL A 222 18.22 -5.12 -17.90
C VAL A 222 18.66 -4.77 -19.33
N ASN A 223 19.83 -4.13 -19.46
CA ASN A 223 20.39 -3.83 -20.77
C ASN A 223 21.19 -5.00 -21.35
N SER A 224 21.62 -4.88 -22.61
CA SER A 224 22.39 -5.92 -23.31
C SER A 224 23.77 -6.22 -22.72
N LEU A 225 24.23 -5.42 -21.75
CA LEU A 225 25.49 -5.61 -21.03
C LEU A 225 25.27 -6.28 -19.66
N GLY A 226 24.03 -6.59 -19.29
CA GLY A 226 23.69 -7.22 -18.01
C GLY A 226 23.52 -6.25 -16.85
N ASN A 227 23.48 -4.93 -17.10
CA ASN A 227 23.24 -3.98 -16.01
C ASN A 227 21.74 -3.87 -15.76
N LEU A 228 21.33 -4.01 -14.49
CA LEU A 228 19.94 -3.85 -14.05
C LEU A 228 19.71 -2.42 -13.60
N PHE A 229 18.97 -1.63 -14.38
CA PHE A 229 18.43 -0.36 -13.91
C PHE A 229 17.26 -0.63 -12.97
N VAL A 230 17.18 0.15 -11.90
CA VAL A 230 16.10 0.14 -10.93
C VAL A 230 16.09 1.49 -10.23
N ASN A 231 14.91 1.96 -9.85
CA ASN A 231 14.73 3.19 -9.10
C ASN A 231 14.17 2.89 -7.71
N ALA A 232 14.41 3.80 -6.78
CA ALA A 232 13.59 3.96 -5.58
C ALA A 232 12.65 5.14 -5.82
N MET A 233 11.36 4.83 -5.98
CA MET A 233 10.31 5.81 -6.19
C MET A 233 9.63 6.16 -4.88
N HIS A 234 9.41 7.46 -4.66
CA HIS A 234 8.65 8.02 -3.55
C HIS A 234 9.03 7.45 -2.17
N PRO A 235 10.34 7.45 -1.81
CA PRO A 235 10.76 7.07 -0.47
C PRO A 235 10.12 7.96 0.61
N ASP A 236 10.35 7.63 1.87
CA ASP A 236 10.14 8.57 2.96
C ASP A 236 11.03 9.80 2.78
N ASP A 237 10.42 10.89 2.32
CA ASP A 237 11.04 12.18 1.99
C ASP A 237 11.70 12.86 3.21
N ASP A 238 11.44 12.41 4.45
CA ASP A 238 12.18 12.89 5.63
C ASP A 238 13.62 12.37 5.66
N TYR A 239 13.92 11.28 4.93
CA TYR A 239 15.20 10.56 5.03
C TYR A 239 15.92 10.37 3.70
N TYR A 240 15.19 10.19 2.59
CA TYR A 240 15.79 9.85 1.30
C TYR A 240 15.16 10.62 0.16
N ASP A 241 15.97 10.90 -0.87
CA ASP A 241 15.48 11.40 -2.16
C ASP A 241 15.20 10.23 -3.11
N ALA A 242 14.18 10.38 -3.96
CA ALA A 242 13.90 9.39 -5.00
C ALA A 242 15.12 9.22 -5.91
N THR A 243 15.50 7.98 -6.15
CA THR A 243 16.83 7.63 -6.65
C THR A 243 16.71 6.82 -7.92
N VAL A 244 17.40 7.25 -8.99
CA VAL A 244 17.60 6.46 -10.21
C VAL A 244 19.00 5.87 -10.16
N GLY A 245 19.11 4.56 -10.29
CA GLY A 245 20.40 3.90 -10.26
C GLY A 245 20.46 2.65 -11.11
N VAL A 246 21.55 1.92 -10.93
CA VAL A 246 21.85 0.73 -11.70
C VAL A 246 22.65 -0.24 -10.87
N VAL A 247 22.29 -1.52 -10.87
CA VAL A 247 23.14 -2.59 -10.36
C VAL A 247 24.17 -2.95 -11.42
N ASN A 248 25.45 -2.87 -11.06
CA ASN A 248 26.56 -3.25 -11.91
C ASN A 248 27.49 -4.26 -11.21
N GLY A 249 28.49 -4.77 -11.94
CA GLY A 249 29.42 -5.78 -11.44
C GLY A 249 28.90 -7.22 -11.54
N VAL A 250 27.65 -7.41 -11.97
CA VAL A 250 26.99 -8.70 -12.21
C VAL A 250 26.30 -8.65 -13.58
N ASP A 251 26.36 -9.74 -14.34
CA ASP A 251 25.61 -9.86 -15.59
C ASP A 251 24.21 -10.44 -15.30
N TRP A 252 23.21 -9.56 -15.21
CA TRP A 252 21.82 -9.94 -14.96
C TRP A 252 21.16 -10.67 -16.14
N ASN A 253 21.78 -10.73 -17.32
CA ASN A 253 21.33 -11.62 -18.40
C ASN A 253 21.84 -13.06 -18.21
N ALA A 254 22.80 -13.27 -17.31
CA ALA A 254 23.48 -14.55 -17.11
C ALA A 254 23.86 -14.72 -15.63
N LEU A 255 22.87 -14.68 -14.74
CA LEU A 255 23.06 -14.90 -13.31
C LEU A 255 23.62 -16.31 -13.03
N PRO A 256 24.44 -16.47 -11.97
CA PRO A 256 24.89 -17.78 -11.52
C PRO A 256 23.72 -18.63 -10.99
N ASP A 257 23.88 -19.96 -10.96
CA ASP A 257 22.89 -20.90 -10.41
C ASP A 257 22.53 -20.60 -8.94
N VAL A 258 23.43 -19.92 -8.22
CA VAL A 258 23.23 -19.47 -6.84
C VAL A 258 23.60 -17.99 -6.77
N VAL A 259 22.59 -17.14 -6.53
CA VAL A 259 22.79 -15.71 -6.24
C VAL A 259 22.91 -15.55 -4.72
N PRO A 260 23.92 -14.81 -4.21
CA PRO A 260 23.98 -14.52 -2.78
C PRO A 260 22.71 -13.84 -2.30
N GLU A 261 22.20 -14.25 -1.14
CA GLU A 261 21.08 -13.58 -0.49
C GLU A 261 21.56 -12.34 0.27
N LEU A 262 20.75 -11.28 0.27
CA LEU A 262 20.96 -10.10 1.09
C LEU A 262 20.65 -10.46 2.55
N ASP A 263 21.63 -10.26 3.43
CA ASP A 263 21.51 -10.59 4.85
C ASP A 263 20.28 -9.90 5.47
N LEU A 264 19.49 -10.64 6.27
CA LEU A 264 18.32 -10.11 6.97
C LEU A 264 18.66 -8.98 7.97
N SER A 265 19.92 -8.91 8.40
CA SER A 265 20.43 -7.81 9.22
C SER A 265 20.76 -6.55 8.42
N SER A 266 20.68 -6.59 7.08
CA SER A 266 20.88 -5.42 6.23
C SER A 266 19.88 -4.34 6.58
N SER A 267 20.38 -3.12 6.74
CA SER A 267 19.56 -1.96 7.02
C SER A 267 19.68 -0.94 5.90
N GLU A 268 18.60 -0.21 5.65
CA GLU A 268 18.61 0.99 4.81
C GLU A 268 19.63 2.02 5.30
N TRP A 269 19.82 2.16 6.62
CA TRP A 269 20.73 3.14 7.23
C TRP A 269 22.21 2.86 6.98
N ASP A 270 22.55 1.68 6.48
CA ASP A 270 23.92 1.30 6.19
C ASP A 270 24.48 2.05 4.97
N VAL A 271 23.61 2.60 4.11
CA VAL A 271 24.00 3.38 2.93
C VAL A 271 23.12 4.62 2.83
N TRP A 272 23.73 5.76 2.52
CA TRP A 272 23.07 7.06 2.55
C TRP A 272 21.82 7.20 1.66
N HIS A 273 21.69 6.38 0.61
CA HIS A 273 20.53 6.35 -0.29
C HIS A 273 19.57 5.17 -0.01
N GLY A 274 19.78 4.40 1.06
CA GLY A 274 18.90 3.32 1.51
C GLY A 274 18.93 2.02 0.69
N ILE A 275 19.29 2.08 -0.59
CA ILE A 275 19.27 0.92 -1.49
C ILE A 275 20.45 -0.03 -1.25
N ARG A 276 20.16 -1.32 -1.06
CA ARG A 276 21.16 -2.39 -0.87
C ARG A 276 20.95 -3.49 -1.88
N VAL A 277 22.05 -4.09 -2.34
CA VAL A 277 22.04 -5.23 -3.25
C VAL A 277 22.88 -6.37 -2.68
N SER A 278 22.45 -7.61 -2.88
CA SER A 278 23.16 -8.80 -2.42
C SER A 278 24.33 -9.16 -3.33
N HIS A 279 24.24 -8.80 -4.61
CA HIS A 279 25.21 -9.13 -5.62
C HIS A 279 25.44 -7.95 -6.57
N GLY A 280 26.70 -7.52 -6.68
CA GLY A 280 27.09 -6.33 -7.42
C GLY A 280 27.11 -5.08 -6.55
N ASP A 281 27.21 -3.93 -7.21
CA ASP A 281 27.18 -2.61 -6.58
C ASP A 281 26.04 -1.79 -7.18
N TYR A 282 25.45 -0.90 -6.37
CA TYR A 282 24.40 0.03 -6.82
C TYR A 282 24.92 1.47 -6.91
N PRO A 283 25.51 1.90 -8.04
CA PRO A 283 25.75 3.32 -8.26
C PRO A 283 24.46 4.10 -8.46
N VAL A 284 24.30 5.15 -7.66
CA VAL A 284 23.33 6.23 -7.92
C VAL A 284 23.74 6.97 -9.19
N LEU A 285 22.80 7.07 -10.14
CA LEU A 285 22.98 7.83 -11.37
C LEU A 285 22.52 9.28 -11.19
N VAL A 286 21.37 9.47 -10.56
CA VAL A 286 20.81 10.78 -10.20
C VAL A 286 19.74 10.61 -9.13
N GLN A 287 19.55 11.61 -8.28
CA GLN A 287 18.40 11.73 -7.39
C GLN A 287 17.48 12.88 -7.81
N SER A 288 16.22 12.80 -7.41
CA SER A 288 15.28 13.91 -7.53
C SER A 288 15.91 15.20 -7.00
N GLY A 289 15.79 16.29 -7.75
CA GLY A 289 16.36 17.59 -7.38
C GLY A 289 17.83 17.79 -7.71
N ASP A 290 18.57 16.75 -8.11
CA ASP A 290 19.96 16.90 -8.55
C ASP A 290 20.05 17.83 -9.77
N ALA A 291 20.99 18.77 -9.72
CA ALA A 291 21.24 19.69 -10.82
C ALA A 291 21.79 18.95 -12.05
N LEU A 292 21.18 19.18 -13.21
CA LEU A 292 21.63 18.58 -14.46
C LEU A 292 22.59 19.49 -15.21
N SER A 293 23.55 18.88 -15.92
CA SER A 293 24.63 19.61 -16.59
C SER A 293 24.19 20.60 -17.66
N GLU A 294 22.95 20.47 -18.16
CA GLU A 294 22.39 21.37 -19.19
C GLU A 294 21.29 22.29 -18.68
N GLY A 295 21.16 22.39 -17.36
CA GLY A 295 20.13 23.17 -16.69
C GLY A 295 18.94 22.32 -16.25
N GLY A 296 18.22 22.87 -15.27
CA GLY A 296 17.16 22.16 -14.58
C GLY A 296 17.66 21.13 -13.57
N VAL A 297 16.73 20.36 -13.04
CA VAL A 297 16.95 19.31 -12.04
C VAL A 297 16.31 18.00 -12.48
N ALA A 298 16.83 16.87 -11.99
CA ALA A 298 16.16 15.58 -12.15
C ALA A 298 14.79 15.60 -11.47
N GLY A 299 13.78 15.03 -12.13
CA GLY A 299 12.39 15.08 -11.66
C GLY A 299 11.72 16.45 -11.82
N GLY A 300 12.45 17.48 -12.27
CA GLY A 300 11.88 18.81 -12.49
C GLY A 300 10.81 18.81 -13.59
N ILE A 301 9.64 19.34 -13.26
CA ILE A 301 8.51 19.54 -14.16
C ILE A 301 8.41 21.04 -14.46
N TYR A 302 8.52 21.41 -15.73
CA TYR A 302 8.64 22.80 -16.16
C TYR A 302 7.42 23.28 -16.94
N ALA A 303 7.07 24.55 -16.76
CA ALA A 303 6.01 25.21 -17.52
C ALA A 303 6.38 25.30 -19.01
N ALA A 304 5.41 25.07 -19.89
CA ALA A 304 5.67 25.05 -21.34
C ALA A 304 5.84 26.46 -21.95
N ASP A 305 5.34 27.50 -21.29
CA ASP A 305 5.28 28.87 -21.78
C ASP A 305 6.55 29.67 -21.48
N ASP A 306 7.04 29.61 -20.23
CA ASP A 306 8.21 30.36 -19.79
C ASP A 306 9.39 29.48 -19.33
N GLY A 307 9.18 28.17 -19.19
CA GLY A 307 10.22 27.23 -18.75
C GLY A 307 10.53 27.29 -17.26
N GLU A 308 9.70 27.96 -16.45
CA GLU A 308 9.85 27.97 -14.99
C GLU A 308 9.60 26.59 -14.38
N LEU A 309 10.32 26.28 -13.29
CA LEU A 309 10.12 25.03 -12.55
C LEU A 309 8.78 25.10 -11.81
N LEU A 310 7.86 24.20 -12.14
CA LEU A 310 6.58 24.08 -11.44
C LEU A 310 6.76 23.32 -10.13
N PHE A 311 7.37 22.14 -10.18
CA PHE A 311 7.69 21.30 -9.03
C PHE A 311 8.71 20.22 -9.42
N THR A 312 9.26 19.54 -8.42
CA THR A 312 10.15 18.38 -8.61
C THR A 312 9.42 17.12 -8.18
N SER A 313 9.36 16.13 -9.05
CA SER A 313 8.74 14.83 -8.79
C SER A 313 9.68 13.89 -8.05
N GLN A 314 9.18 13.22 -7.01
CA GLN A 314 9.85 12.11 -6.31
C GLN A 314 9.46 10.74 -6.89
N LYS A 315 8.89 10.68 -8.10
CA LYS A 315 8.28 9.45 -8.64
C LYS A 315 8.94 8.96 -9.94
N PRO A 316 10.24 8.60 -9.95
CA PRO A 316 10.88 8.00 -11.12
C PRO A 316 10.27 6.63 -11.40
N ASP A 317 9.47 6.49 -12.45
CA ASP A 317 8.63 5.30 -12.68
C ASP A 317 9.27 4.34 -13.70
N PHE A 318 9.51 4.79 -14.94
CA PHE A 318 9.99 3.93 -16.01
C PHE A 318 11.38 4.29 -16.51
N ASN A 319 12.21 3.29 -16.80
CA ASN A 319 13.53 3.44 -17.41
C ASN A 319 13.60 2.85 -18.82
N ALA A 320 14.18 3.59 -19.76
CA ALA A 320 14.55 3.09 -21.08
C ALA A 320 15.98 3.48 -21.46
N PHE A 321 16.85 2.48 -21.64
CA PHE A 321 18.18 2.70 -22.16
C PHE A 321 18.24 2.55 -23.69
N VAL A 322 18.64 3.61 -24.38
CA VAL A 322 18.81 3.64 -25.84
C VAL A 322 20.30 3.67 -26.18
N PRO A 323 20.87 2.57 -26.70
CA PRO A 323 22.29 2.51 -27.04
C PRO A 323 22.62 3.40 -28.25
N LEU A 324 23.78 4.04 -28.21
CA LEU A 324 24.36 4.85 -29.30
C LEU A 324 25.45 4.11 -30.07
N ASN A 325 25.83 2.91 -29.62
CA ASN A 325 26.77 2.04 -30.30
C ASN A 325 26.33 0.57 -30.21
N PRO A 326 26.74 -0.28 -31.16
CA PRO A 326 26.34 -1.70 -31.18
C PRO A 326 26.75 -2.48 -29.93
N GLN A 327 27.77 -2.02 -29.21
CA GLN A 327 28.25 -2.65 -27.98
C GLN A 327 27.40 -2.29 -26.75
N GLY A 328 26.49 -1.32 -26.83
CA GLY A 328 25.70 -0.85 -25.69
C GLY A 328 26.51 -0.12 -24.61
N THR A 329 27.81 0.10 -24.80
CA THR A 329 28.70 0.75 -23.83
C THR A 329 28.49 2.27 -23.75
N ARG A 330 27.65 2.84 -24.62
CA ARG A 330 27.28 4.24 -24.56
C ARG A 330 25.83 4.41 -24.99
N GLY A 331 25.05 5.20 -24.27
CA GLY A 331 23.63 5.38 -24.56
C GLY A 331 22.98 6.49 -23.76
N TYR A 332 21.71 6.75 -24.05
CA TYR A 332 20.86 7.61 -23.25
C TYR A 332 19.92 6.75 -22.39
N LEU A 333 19.90 6.99 -21.08
CA LEU A 333 18.83 6.52 -20.20
C LEU A 333 17.74 7.59 -20.16
N TYR A 334 16.51 7.22 -20.47
CA TYR A 334 15.34 8.03 -20.25
C TYR A 334 14.60 7.51 -19.03
N THR A 335 14.30 8.40 -18.09
CA THR A 335 13.51 8.06 -16.90
C THR A 335 12.27 8.93 -16.87
N THR A 336 11.08 8.32 -16.85
CA THR A 336 9.82 9.05 -16.65
C THR A 336 9.63 9.36 -15.17
N TRP A 337 9.03 10.51 -14.89
CA TRP A 337 8.67 10.93 -13.55
C TRP A 337 7.16 11.06 -13.47
N GLU A 338 6.52 10.14 -12.77
CA GLU A 338 5.07 10.02 -12.69
C GLU A 338 4.50 11.16 -11.85
N SER A 339 3.81 12.09 -12.50
CA SER A 339 3.15 13.22 -11.87
C SER A 339 2.10 13.78 -12.81
N ARG A 340 1.34 14.78 -12.37
CA ARG A 340 0.31 15.44 -13.20
C ARG A 340 0.54 16.95 -13.21
N PRO A 341 1.26 17.51 -14.22
CA PRO A 341 1.85 16.83 -15.39
C PRO A 341 3.10 15.99 -15.08
N ALA A 342 3.38 15.00 -15.91
CA ALA A 342 4.54 14.10 -15.81
C ALA A 342 5.77 14.68 -16.53
N GLY A 343 6.95 14.12 -16.26
CA GLY A 343 8.21 14.57 -16.86
C GLY A 343 9.14 13.44 -17.31
N VAL A 344 10.23 13.81 -17.99
CA VAL A 344 11.26 12.87 -18.45
C VAL A 344 12.66 13.46 -18.27
N SER A 345 13.51 12.75 -17.53
CA SER A 345 14.95 12.99 -17.48
C SER A 345 15.66 12.16 -18.55
N GLN A 346 16.75 12.69 -19.09
CA GLN A 346 17.64 12.02 -20.05
C GLN A 346 19.09 12.07 -19.54
N LEU A 347 19.68 10.91 -19.25
CA LEU A 347 21.07 10.80 -18.78
C LEU A 347 21.94 10.18 -19.89
N MET A 348 23.10 10.75 -20.19
CA MET A 348 24.10 10.11 -21.04
C MET A 348 24.97 9.21 -20.19
N ILE A 349 24.94 7.91 -20.48
CA ILE A 349 25.72 6.90 -19.75
C ILE A 349 26.82 6.39 -20.67
N GLN A 350 28.04 6.32 -20.13
CA GLN A 350 29.17 5.66 -20.77
C GLN A 350 29.80 4.66 -19.80
N TRP A 351 29.88 3.42 -20.25
CA TRP A 351 30.51 2.31 -19.55
C TRP A 351 32.01 2.27 -19.92
N ASN A 352 32.88 2.14 -18.92
CA ASN A 352 34.30 1.92 -19.16
C ASN A 352 34.52 0.54 -19.80
N SER A 353 35.40 0.44 -20.78
CA SER A 353 35.63 -0.80 -21.52
C SER A 353 36.33 -1.86 -20.66
N GLY A 354 35.55 -2.79 -20.09
CA GLY A 354 36.00 -4.00 -19.40
C GLY A 354 34.81 -4.79 -18.83
N PRO A 355 34.89 -6.12 -18.65
CA PRO A 355 33.88 -6.86 -17.87
C PRO A 355 33.86 -6.28 -16.44
N GLY A 356 32.70 -5.78 -15.99
CA GLY A 356 32.58 -5.12 -14.69
C GLY A 356 33.18 -3.70 -14.62
N GLY A 357 33.42 -3.03 -15.75
CA GLY A 357 33.88 -1.65 -15.76
C GLY A 357 32.78 -0.70 -15.25
N MET A 358 33.00 -0.06 -14.10
CA MET A 358 32.11 0.97 -13.56
C MET A 358 31.79 2.01 -14.65
N GLY A 359 30.50 2.15 -14.98
CA GLY A 359 30.02 3.26 -15.80
C GLY A 359 29.97 4.52 -14.95
N HIS A 360 30.37 5.65 -15.53
CA HIS A 360 30.14 6.95 -14.93
C HIS A 360 29.22 7.74 -15.87
N PRO A 361 28.15 8.37 -15.36
CA PRO A 361 27.35 9.26 -16.18
C PRO A 361 28.22 10.41 -16.70
N LEU A 362 28.17 10.67 -18.00
CA LEU A 362 28.85 11.79 -18.65
C LEU A 362 27.80 12.82 -19.06
N GLY A 363 27.21 13.45 -18.05
CA GLY A 363 26.24 14.55 -18.22
C GLY A 363 24.79 14.09 -18.35
N ALA A 364 23.91 14.97 -17.87
CA ALA A 364 22.46 14.79 -17.78
C ALA A 364 21.72 15.99 -18.40
N ARG A 365 20.56 15.71 -19.02
CA ARG A 365 19.64 16.67 -19.66
C ARG A 365 18.21 16.38 -19.17
N CYS A 366 17.41 17.38 -18.85
CA CYS A 366 15.96 17.20 -18.73
C CYS A 366 15.28 17.71 -20.01
N ARG A 367 14.28 16.98 -20.51
CA ARG A 367 13.36 17.50 -21.54
C ARG A 367 11.95 17.12 -21.12
N THR A 368 11.24 18.08 -20.53
CA THR A 368 9.79 18.01 -20.37
C THR A 368 9.14 18.89 -21.43
N SER A 369 8.26 18.30 -22.24
CA SER A 369 7.22 19.06 -22.95
C SER A 369 5.90 18.65 -22.34
N ALA A 370 5.26 19.56 -21.58
CA ALA A 370 3.85 19.43 -21.28
C ALA A 370 3.08 19.51 -22.62
N GLY A 371 2.27 18.50 -22.90
CA GLY A 371 1.42 18.44 -24.09
C GLY A 371 0.23 19.37 -24.00
#